data_AF-A0A950UXT7-F1
#
_entry.id   AF-A0A950UXT7-F1
#
_cell.length_a   1.000
_cell.length_b   1.000
_cell.length_c   1.000
_cell.angle_alpha   90.00
_cell.angle_beta   90.00
_cell.angle_gamma   90.00
#
_symmetry.space_group_name_H-M   'P 1'
#
loop_
_entity.id
_entity.type
_entity.pdbx_description
1 polymer ?
#
loop_
_entity_poly.entity_id
_entity_poly.type
_entity_poly.pdbx_seq_one_letter_code
_entity_poly.pdbx_strand_id
1 'polypeptide(L)'
;ARLSALGIPSSEAFWEAVKANLTHLSDAKDLWTLVAGPVTPVMEDATLLGKAAELMPPEPWDDTTWGAWTKAVSAATGAKGRALFHPLRLALSGRESGPEMKKLLPLIGRERVLKRLKNQEA
;
A
#
# COMPACT_ATOMS: atom_id res chain seq x y z
N ALA A 1 -15.37 16.33 -11.80
CA ALA A 1 -13.95 16.73 -11.84
C ALA A 1 -13.17 15.81 -12.77
N ARG A 2 -11.95 16.18 -13.21
CA ARG A 2 -11.20 15.45 -14.25
C ARG A 2 -10.87 13.98 -13.90
N LEU A 3 -10.75 13.64 -12.61
CA LEU A 3 -10.55 12.26 -12.13
C LEU A 3 -11.77 11.36 -12.33
N SER A 4 -12.99 11.89 -12.14
CA SER A 4 -14.23 11.13 -12.35
C SER A 4 -14.39 10.67 -13.80
N ALA A 5 -13.91 11.45 -14.77
CA ALA A 5 -13.91 11.05 -16.17
C ALA A 5 -12.99 9.84 -16.46
N LEU A 6 -12.10 9.49 -15.53
CA LEU A 6 -11.21 8.33 -15.59
C LEU A 6 -11.73 7.14 -14.78
N GLY A 7 -12.94 7.23 -14.20
CA GLY A 7 -13.50 6.19 -13.32
C GLY A 7 -12.95 6.22 -11.89
N ILE A 8 -12.25 7.29 -11.51
CA ILE A 8 -11.63 7.44 -10.19
C ILE A 8 -12.53 8.34 -9.33
N PRO A 9 -12.84 7.96 -8.08
CA PRO A 9 -13.53 8.83 -7.15
C PRO A 9 -12.82 10.18 -7.03
N SER A 10 -13.57 11.27 -7.03
CA SER A 10 -12.99 12.59 -6.75
C SER A 10 -12.68 12.69 -5.25
N SER A 11 -11.52 12.15 -4.87
CA SER A 11 -11.03 12.08 -3.49
C SER A 11 -9.76 12.93 -3.36
N GLU A 12 -9.79 13.90 -2.44
CA GLU A 12 -8.62 14.72 -2.09
C GLU A 12 -7.52 13.84 -1.50
N ALA A 13 -7.86 12.88 -0.64
CA ALA A 13 -6.89 11.95 -0.06
C ALA A 13 -6.16 11.13 -1.14
N PHE A 14 -6.88 10.66 -2.16
CA PHE A 14 -6.25 9.99 -3.30
C PHE A 14 -5.34 10.95 -4.08
N TRP A 15 -5.81 12.16 -4.40
CA TRP A 15 -5.03 13.15 -5.13
C TRP A 15 -3.72 13.51 -4.39
N GLU A 16 -3.79 13.77 -3.09
CA GLU A 16 -2.63 14.08 -2.24
C GLU A 16 -1.64 12.90 -2.13
N ALA A 17 -2.14 11.67 -2.21
CA ALA A 17 -1.30 10.48 -2.23
C ALA A 17 -0.51 10.34 -3.53
N VAL A 18 -1.08 10.73 -4.67
CA VAL A 18 -0.52 10.37 -5.99
C VAL A 18 0.04 11.54 -6.80
N LYS A 19 -0.35 12.80 -6.51
CA LYS A 19 -0.03 13.96 -7.38
C LYS A 19 1.46 14.16 -7.66
N ALA A 20 2.33 13.80 -6.72
CA ALA A 20 3.79 13.90 -6.87
C ALA A 20 4.38 12.82 -7.80
N ASN A 21 3.60 11.79 -8.13
CA ASN A 21 4.00 10.66 -8.96
C ASN A 21 3.37 10.71 -10.37
N LEU A 22 2.64 11.77 -10.71
CA LEU A 22 2.00 11.94 -12.02
C LEU A 22 2.93 12.71 -12.96
N THR A 23 3.14 12.17 -14.17
CA THR A 23 3.69 12.94 -15.31
C THR A 23 2.54 13.44 -16.18
N HIS A 24 1.54 12.59 -16.38
CA HIS A 24 0.29 12.90 -17.06
C HIS A 24 -0.91 12.56 -16.17
N LEU A 25 -2.04 13.22 -16.39
CA LEU A 25 -3.26 12.93 -15.63
C LEU A 25 -3.75 11.49 -15.85
N SER A 26 -3.44 10.90 -17.01
CA SER A 26 -3.75 9.50 -17.32
C SER A 26 -3.09 8.51 -16.36
N ASP A 27 -1.91 8.84 -15.80
CA ASP A 27 -1.15 7.99 -14.87
C ASP A 27 -1.95 7.73 -13.58
N ALA A 28 -2.92 8.60 -13.28
CA ALA A 28 -3.82 8.41 -12.15
C ALA A 28 -4.61 7.10 -12.23
N LYS A 29 -4.89 6.58 -13.44
CA LYS A 29 -5.53 5.26 -13.60
C LYS A 29 -4.66 4.14 -13.06
N ASP A 30 -3.38 4.12 -13.44
CA ASP A 30 -2.44 3.10 -13.00
C ASP A 30 -2.19 3.18 -11.49
N LEU A 31 -2.16 4.38 -10.92
CA LEU A 31 -2.04 4.58 -9.48
C LEU A 31 -3.33 4.24 -8.74
N TRP A 32 -4.50 4.43 -9.37
CA TRP A 32 -5.77 3.99 -8.83
C TRP A 32 -5.87 2.46 -8.78
N THR A 33 -5.29 1.75 -9.76
CA THR A 33 -5.18 0.28 -9.72
C THR A 33 -4.45 -0.19 -8.47
N LEU A 34 -3.43 0.54 -7.99
CA LEU A 34 -2.76 0.18 -6.73
C LEU A 34 -3.69 0.25 -5.51
N VAL A 35 -4.70 1.12 -5.55
CA VAL A 35 -5.64 1.34 -4.45
C VAL A 35 -6.80 0.35 -4.51
N ALA A 36 -7.47 0.27 -5.66
CA ALA A 36 -8.76 -0.41 -5.79
C ALA A 36 -8.81 -1.49 -6.88
N GLY A 37 -7.76 -1.61 -7.70
CA GLY A 37 -7.66 -2.61 -8.76
C GLY A 37 -6.79 -3.80 -8.35
N PRO A 38 -6.68 -4.81 -9.24
CA PRO A 38 -5.87 -5.98 -8.98
C PRO A 38 -4.39 -5.62 -8.92
N VAL A 39 -3.71 -6.10 -7.88
CA VAL A 39 -2.26 -6.09 -7.76
C VAL A 39 -1.77 -7.52 -7.65
N THR A 40 -0.72 -7.86 -8.40
CA THR A 40 0.04 -9.10 -8.21
C THR A 40 1.11 -8.86 -7.15
N PRO A 41 1.00 -9.43 -5.93
CA PRO A 41 1.99 -9.27 -4.88
C PRO A 41 3.33 -9.92 -5.27
N VAL A 42 4.44 -9.34 -4.85
CA VAL A 42 5.76 -9.97 -4.93
C VAL A 42 6.21 -10.35 -3.51
N MET A 43 6.36 -11.66 -3.29
CA MET A 43 6.61 -12.26 -1.97
C MET A 43 8.11 -12.46 -1.70
N GLU A 44 8.85 -11.37 -1.53
CA GLU A 44 10.31 -11.42 -1.32
C GLU A 44 10.70 -12.07 0.02
N ASP A 45 9.95 -11.80 1.09
CA ASP A 45 10.19 -12.37 2.42
C ASP A 45 8.89 -12.85 3.06
N ALA A 46 8.57 -14.14 2.85
CA ALA A 46 7.35 -14.74 3.37
C ALA A 46 7.24 -14.71 4.91
N THR A 47 8.37 -14.73 5.63
CA THR A 47 8.38 -14.72 7.10
C THR A 47 8.00 -13.33 7.61
N LEU A 48 8.62 -12.29 7.06
CA LEU A 48 8.31 -10.91 7.40
C LEU A 48 6.88 -10.55 7.00
N LEU A 49 6.42 -10.97 5.82
CA LEU A 49 5.07 -10.70 5.32
C LEU A 49 3.99 -11.43 6.14
N GLY A 50 4.27 -12.66 6.58
CA GLY A 50 3.40 -13.39 7.51
C GLY A 50 3.25 -12.63 8.84
N LYS A 51 4.37 -12.16 9.42
CA LYS A 51 4.33 -11.33 10.63
C LYS A 51 3.64 -9.99 10.42
N ALA A 52 3.82 -9.38 9.26
CA ALA A 52 3.13 -8.15 8.90
C ALA A 52 1.61 -8.35 8.86
N ALA A 53 1.13 -9.48 8.32
CA ALA A 53 -0.28 -9.83 8.30
C ALA A 53 -0.85 -10.11 9.70
N GLU A 54 -0.10 -10.80 10.57
CA GLU A 54 -0.49 -11.06 11.96
C GLU A 54 -0.63 -9.78 12.80
N LEU A 55 0.29 -8.83 12.60
CA LEU A 55 0.38 -7.60 13.39
C LEU A 55 -0.43 -6.42 12.84
N MET A 56 -1.24 -6.65 11.80
CA MET A 56 -2.06 -5.60 11.21
C MET A 56 -3.09 -5.05 12.20
N PRO A 57 -3.12 -3.73 12.44
CA PRO A 57 -4.04 -3.12 13.37
C PRO A 57 -5.51 -3.23 12.88
N PRO A 58 -6.49 -3.15 13.80
CA PRO A 58 -7.89 -2.97 13.42
C PRO A 58 -8.10 -1.61 12.72
N GLU A 59 -9.20 -1.48 12.00
CA GLU A 59 -9.68 -0.20 11.46
C GLU A 59 -10.37 0.63 12.55
N PRO A 60 -10.52 1.96 12.38
CA PRO A 60 -10.17 2.77 11.20
C PRO A 60 -8.68 3.02 11.04
N TRP A 61 -8.24 3.22 9.79
CA TRP A 61 -6.87 3.55 9.45
C TRP A 61 -6.73 5.00 9.00
N ASP A 62 -5.57 5.57 9.31
CA ASP A 62 -5.18 6.93 8.99
C ASP A 62 -3.67 7.01 8.68
N ASP A 63 -3.17 8.23 8.50
CA ASP A 63 -1.75 8.47 8.21
C ASP A 63 -0.81 7.97 9.32
N THR A 64 -1.26 7.77 10.56
CA THR A 64 -0.40 7.27 11.64
C THR A 64 -0.24 5.75 11.61
N THR A 65 -1.18 5.05 10.97
CA THR A 65 -1.30 3.58 10.97
C THR A 65 -0.05 2.89 10.43
N TRP A 66 0.48 3.35 9.29
CA TRP A 66 1.69 2.77 8.69
C TRP A 66 2.88 2.81 9.65
N GLY A 67 3.07 3.92 10.36
CA GLY A 67 4.19 4.08 11.30
C GLY A 67 4.05 3.14 12.50
N ALA A 68 2.85 3.08 13.09
CA ALA A 68 2.58 2.19 14.22
C ALA A 68 2.75 0.70 13.83
N TRP A 69 2.16 0.31 12.70
CA TRP A 69 2.21 -1.07 12.20
C TRP A 69 3.63 -1.51 11.84
N THR A 70 4.37 -0.73 11.03
CA THR A 70 5.74 -1.09 10.63
C THR A 70 6.70 -1.10 11.81
N LYS A 71 6.48 -0.28 12.84
CA LYS A 71 7.22 -0.36 14.10
C LYS A 71 6.97 -1.67 14.84
N ALA A 72 5.72 -2.14 14.91
CA ALA A 72 5.40 -3.43 15.51
C ALA A 72 6.05 -4.60 14.73
N VAL A 73 5.98 -4.57 13.40
CA VAL A 73 6.64 -5.57 12.53
C VAL A 73 8.15 -5.56 12.74
N SER A 74 8.77 -4.38 12.78
CA SER A 74 10.21 -4.24 13.04
C SER A 74 10.60 -4.81 14.41
N ALA A 75 9.80 -4.56 15.45
CA ALA A 75 10.06 -5.10 16.79
C ALA A 75 9.96 -6.63 16.84
N ALA A 76 9.00 -7.22 16.12
CA ALA A 76 8.80 -8.67 16.10
C ALA A 76 9.79 -9.43 15.21
N THR A 77 10.33 -8.80 14.17
CA THR A 77 11.19 -9.46 13.16
C THR A 77 12.65 -9.03 13.24
N GLY A 78 12.95 -7.89 13.87
CA GLY A 78 14.26 -7.26 13.83
C GLY A 78 14.57 -6.52 12.52
N ALA A 79 13.72 -6.61 11.49
CA ALA A 79 13.94 -5.99 10.19
C ALA A 79 13.87 -4.46 10.27
N LYS A 80 14.75 -3.78 9.53
CA LYS A 80 14.88 -2.32 9.50
C LYS A 80 15.27 -1.84 8.10
N GLY A 81 15.03 -0.55 7.82
CA GLY A 81 15.43 0.09 6.57
C GLY A 81 14.90 -0.66 5.35
N ARG A 82 15.77 -0.95 4.37
CA ARG A 82 15.38 -1.66 3.14
C ARG A 82 14.76 -3.03 3.46
N ALA A 83 15.34 -3.80 4.38
CA ALA A 83 14.84 -5.14 4.72
C ALA A 83 13.42 -5.15 5.30
N LEU A 84 12.93 -4.03 5.84
CA LEU A 84 11.55 -3.89 6.30
C LEU A 84 10.64 -3.35 5.19
N PHE A 85 11.02 -2.22 4.60
CA PHE A 85 10.11 -1.46 3.74
C PHE A 85 10.04 -1.98 2.31
N HIS A 86 11.11 -2.61 1.81
CA HIS A 86 11.17 -3.09 0.44
C HIS A 86 10.27 -4.33 0.23
N PRO A 87 10.33 -5.40 1.05
CA PRO A 87 9.39 -6.52 0.92
C PRO A 87 7.93 -6.08 1.11
N LEU A 88 7.66 -5.18 2.06
CA LEU A 88 6.30 -4.66 2.28
C LEU A 88 5.77 -3.92 1.05
N ARG A 89 6.59 -3.05 0.43
CA ARG A 89 6.18 -2.36 -0.79
C ARG A 89 5.88 -3.37 -1.91
N LEU A 90 6.80 -4.30 -2.16
CA LEU A 90 6.65 -5.32 -3.18
C LEU A 90 5.37 -6.14 -3.00
N ALA A 91 5.06 -6.56 -1.78
CA ALA A 91 3.84 -7.28 -1.49
C ALA A 91 2.59 -6.42 -1.71
N LEU A 92 2.60 -5.15 -1.28
CA LEU A 92 1.41 -4.29 -1.29
C LEU A 92 1.12 -3.61 -2.61
N SER A 93 2.12 -3.41 -3.47
CA SER A 93 1.98 -2.69 -4.73
C SER A 93 2.51 -3.43 -5.96
N GLY A 94 3.31 -4.49 -5.79
CA GLY A 94 4.00 -5.15 -6.90
C GLY A 94 5.06 -4.29 -7.59
N ARG A 95 5.48 -3.16 -6.98
CA ARG A 95 6.38 -2.18 -7.61
C ARG A 95 7.56 -1.82 -6.71
N GLU A 96 8.73 -1.64 -7.31
CA GLU A 96 9.95 -1.13 -6.63
C GLU A 96 9.80 0.31 -6.12
N SER A 97 9.07 1.12 -6.87
CA SER A 97 8.88 2.56 -6.65
C SER A 97 7.41 2.96 -6.83
N GLY A 98 7.09 4.18 -6.43
CA GLY A 98 5.75 4.72 -6.52
C GLY A 98 5.41 5.63 -5.36
N PRO A 99 4.12 5.90 -5.13
CA PRO A 99 3.65 6.75 -4.06
C PRO A 99 4.09 6.26 -2.68
N GLU A 100 3.95 7.16 -1.70
CA GLU A 100 4.27 6.86 -0.31
C GLU A 100 3.29 5.80 0.24
N MET A 101 3.82 4.66 0.70
CA MET A 101 2.98 3.58 1.24
C MET A 101 2.14 4.03 2.44
N LYS A 102 2.64 4.99 3.22
CA LYS A 102 1.92 5.62 4.34
C LYS A 102 0.57 6.22 3.91
N LYS A 103 0.54 6.87 2.74
CA LYS A 103 -0.67 7.51 2.19
C LYS A 103 -1.54 6.51 1.44
N LEU A 104 -0.94 5.49 0.82
CA LEU A 104 -1.69 4.45 0.12
C LEU A 104 -2.39 3.47 1.07
N LEU A 105 -1.78 3.14 2.21
CA LEU A 105 -2.28 2.11 3.12
C LEU A 105 -3.76 2.35 3.53
N PRO A 106 -4.17 3.54 4.00
CA PRO A 106 -5.58 3.80 4.34
C PRO A 106 -6.52 3.74 3.14
N LEU A 107 -6.03 4.08 1.94
CA LEU A 107 -6.83 4.07 0.71
C LEU A 107 -7.07 2.65 0.19
N ILE A 108 -6.08 1.76 0.31
CA ILE A 108 -6.18 0.35 -0.10
C ILE A 108 -7.19 -0.39 0.80
N GLY A 109 -7.15 -0.09 2.10
CA GLY A 109 -8.00 -0.68 3.12
C GLY A 109 -7.49 -2.04 3.63
N ARG A 110 -7.94 -2.42 4.82
CA ARG A 110 -7.36 -3.56 5.55
C ARG A 110 -7.51 -4.89 4.85
N GLU A 111 -8.67 -5.14 4.25
CA GLU A 111 -8.96 -6.42 3.60
C GLU A 111 -8.00 -6.70 2.42
N ARG A 112 -7.81 -5.73 1.53
CA ARG A 112 -6.91 -5.87 0.37
C ARG A 112 -5.46 -6.02 0.81
N VAL A 113 -5.02 -5.24 1.79
CA VAL A 113 -3.68 -5.37 2.37
C VAL A 113 -3.45 -6.78 2.92
N LEU A 114 -4.41 -7.35 3.67
CA LEU A 114 -4.30 -8.74 4.16
C LEU A 114 -4.17 -9.75 3.02
N LYS A 115 -5.01 -9.62 1.98
CA LYS A 115 -4.96 -10.52 0.81
C LYS A 115 -3.59 -10.44 0.13
N ARG A 116 -3.10 -9.24 -0.13
CA ARG A 116 -1.79 -9.00 -0.76
C ARG A 116 -0.63 -9.58 0.05
N LEU A 117 -0.60 -9.36 1.37
CA LEU A 117 0.41 -9.94 2.27
C LEU A 117 0.37 -11.48 2.32
N LYS A 118 -0.75 -12.10 1.95
CA LYS A 118 -0.94 -13.55 1.87
C LYS A 118 -0.79 -14.11 0.44
N ASN A 119 -0.21 -13.32 -0.47
CA ASN A 119 -0.06 -13.67 -1.88
C ASN A 119 -1.38 -13.96 -2.61
N GLN A 120 -2.44 -13.23 -2.26
CA GLN A 120 -3.73 -13.30 -2.92
C GLN A 120 -3.94 -12.02 -3.74
N GLU A 121 -4.51 -12.17 -4.93
CA GLU A 121 -4.87 -11.04 -5.80
C GLU A 121 -5.96 -10.18 -5.14
N ALA A 122 -5.75 -8.87 -5.10
CA ALA A 122 -6.67 -7.93 -4.45
C ALA A 122 -6.55 -6.48 -4.93
#